data_AF-A0A316AMR8-F1
#
_entry.id   AF-A0A316AMR8-F1
#
_cell.length_a   1.000
_cell.length_b   1.000
_cell.length_c   1.000
_cell.angle_alpha   90.00
_cell.angle_beta   90.00
_cell.angle_gamma   90.00
#
_symmetry.space_group_name_H-M   'P 1'
#
loop_
_entity.id
_entity.type
_entity.pdbx_description
1 polymer ?
#
loop_
_entity_poly.entity_id
_entity_poly.type
_entity_poly.pdbx_seq_one_letter_code
_entity_poly.pdbx_strand_id
1 'polypeptide(L)'
;MLTPEQKLIYLKTPEWATEYVKNLQTPSNKVGFLLQVGYFRIVGRFFVSSRFHQSDVDFVSERISLDVNAVQMSEYEGRTTLRHREDMLGYFGFAPFEKSSEQVLIEETHRLAYVQTRPYLIFEGMVAFLQEQRIEIPTYQTLKTILDKALSNFEWELESILTRHLTSEDILLLDQLLIEHNSYQEDSRRHLTVKRYEITFFKPISQSMETKQIRKRVHNFQHLKRMYLQLLPVAKRLKLSDATIPFYAEYVINN
;
A
#
# COMPACT_ATOMS: atom_id res chain seq x y z
N MET A 1 9.07 19.84 0.37
CA MET A 1 9.99 20.73 -0.36
C MET A 1 10.43 20.00 -1.61
N LEU A 2 10.44 20.66 -2.75
CA LEU A 2 10.84 20.05 -4.03
C LEU A 2 12.32 19.63 -4.02
N THR A 3 12.62 18.45 -4.55
CA THR A 3 14.01 18.05 -4.83
C THR A 3 14.60 18.88 -5.98
N PRO A 4 15.94 18.97 -6.13
CA PRO A 4 16.56 19.66 -7.25
C PRO A 4 16.06 19.18 -8.62
N GLU A 5 15.84 17.87 -8.78
CA GLU A 5 15.29 17.27 -9.99
C GLU A 5 13.84 17.69 -10.24
N GLN A 6 13.02 17.76 -9.19
CA GLN A 6 11.64 18.22 -9.28
C GLN A 6 11.54 19.71 -9.63
N LYS A 7 12.50 20.53 -9.20
CA LYS A 7 12.59 21.94 -9.61
C LYS A 7 12.82 22.08 -11.13
N LEU A 8 13.44 21.10 -11.80
CA LEU A 8 13.56 21.10 -13.27
C LEU A 8 12.22 20.91 -13.99
N ILE A 9 11.26 20.22 -13.38
CA ILE A 9 9.90 20.07 -13.94
C ILE A 9 9.20 21.43 -13.94
N TYR A 10 9.40 22.23 -12.89
CA TYR A 10 8.93 23.61 -12.85
C TYR A 10 9.56 24.42 -13.98
N LEU A 11 10.87 24.28 -14.26
CA LEU A 11 11.54 24.99 -15.35
C LEU A 11 10.90 24.79 -16.74
N LYS A 12 10.16 23.69 -16.94
CA LYS A 12 9.42 23.39 -18.18
C LYS A 12 7.91 23.58 -18.00
N THR A 13 7.48 24.79 -17.65
CA THR A 13 6.05 25.14 -17.55
C THR A 13 5.39 24.98 -18.93
N PRO A 14 4.25 24.28 -19.05
CA PRO A 14 3.53 24.19 -20.32
C PRO A 14 3.14 25.55 -20.88
N GLU A 15 3.11 25.69 -22.20
CA GLU A 15 2.78 26.95 -22.87
C GLU A 15 1.41 27.50 -22.44
N TRP A 16 0.39 26.64 -22.38
CA TRP A 16 -0.95 27.02 -21.91
C TRP A 16 -0.92 27.62 -20.49
N ALA A 17 -0.07 27.10 -19.60
CA ALA A 17 0.03 27.58 -18.22
C ALA A 17 0.75 28.94 -18.18
N THR A 18 1.75 29.15 -19.04
CA THR A 18 2.43 30.43 -19.21
C THR A 18 1.48 31.51 -19.71
N GLU A 19 0.65 31.20 -20.72
CA GLU A 19 -0.36 32.14 -21.23
C GLU A 19 -1.47 32.41 -20.20
N TYR A 20 -1.92 31.38 -19.50
CA TYR A 20 -2.95 31.51 -18.48
C TYR A 20 -2.51 32.46 -17.35
N VAL A 21 -1.27 32.33 -16.87
CA VAL A 21 -0.73 33.16 -15.77
C VAL A 21 -0.68 34.65 -16.11
N LYS A 22 -0.49 35.02 -17.38
CA LYS A 22 -0.49 36.43 -17.82
C LYS A 22 -1.83 37.12 -17.54
N ASN A 23 -2.93 36.37 -17.55
CA ASN A 23 -4.28 36.89 -17.32
C ASN A 23 -4.63 37.04 -15.83
N LEU A 24 -3.82 36.46 -14.92
CA LEU A 24 -4.03 36.56 -13.48
C LEU A 24 -3.56 37.92 -12.95
N GLN A 25 -4.35 38.52 -12.07
CA GLN A 25 -4.11 39.89 -11.61
C GLN A 25 -3.15 39.97 -10.42
N THR A 26 -3.32 39.11 -9.42
CA THR A 26 -2.56 39.20 -8.16
C THR A 26 -1.27 38.36 -8.20
N PRO A 27 -0.18 38.83 -7.57
CA PRO A 27 1.04 38.04 -7.37
C PRO A 27 0.76 36.67 -6.74
N SER A 28 -0.06 36.64 -5.68
CA SER A 28 -0.48 35.42 -4.97
C SER A 28 -1.16 34.41 -5.90
N ASN A 29 -2.05 34.85 -6.80
CA ASN A 29 -2.72 33.96 -7.75
C ASN A 29 -1.76 33.40 -8.81
N LYS A 30 -0.81 34.21 -9.30
CA LYS A 30 0.20 33.77 -10.28
C LYS A 30 1.09 32.67 -9.70
N VAL A 31 1.64 32.91 -8.51
CA VAL A 31 2.52 31.96 -7.82
C VAL A 31 1.75 30.72 -7.42
N GLY A 32 0.57 30.87 -6.80
CA GLY A 32 -0.27 29.75 -6.41
C GLY A 32 -0.71 28.87 -7.58
N PHE A 33 -1.06 29.47 -8.72
CA PHE A 33 -1.39 28.73 -9.94
C PHE A 33 -0.19 27.92 -10.45
N LEU A 34 0.98 28.53 -10.57
CA LEU A 34 2.18 27.84 -11.06
C LEU A 34 2.64 26.71 -10.12
N LEU A 35 2.52 26.90 -8.81
CA LEU A 35 2.76 25.86 -7.82
C LEU A 35 1.83 24.67 -8.04
N GLN A 36 0.53 24.90 -8.23
CA GLN A 36 -0.40 23.80 -8.50
C GLN A 36 -0.09 23.08 -9.81
N VAL A 37 0.24 23.81 -10.88
CA VAL A 37 0.66 23.20 -12.17
C VAL A 37 1.87 22.29 -11.98
N GLY A 38 2.89 22.75 -11.26
CA GLY A 38 4.09 21.95 -11.06
C GLY A 38 3.86 20.78 -10.10
N TYR A 39 3.18 20.99 -8.98
CA TYR A 39 2.82 19.90 -8.06
C TYR A 39 2.00 18.82 -8.75
N PHE A 40 0.97 19.20 -9.50
CA PHE A 40 0.15 18.24 -10.22
C PHE A 40 0.97 17.43 -11.23
N ARG A 41 1.91 18.05 -11.95
CA ARG A 41 2.78 17.34 -12.89
C ARG A 41 3.76 16.36 -12.24
N ILE A 42 4.10 16.57 -10.96
CA ILE A 42 5.02 15.70 -10.22
C ILE A 42 4.27 14.56 -9.53
N VAL A 43 3.16 14.88 -8.86
CA VAL A 43 2.48 13.95 -7.94
C VAL A 43 1.02 13.69 -8.31
N GLY A 44 0.48 14.29 -9.38
CA GLY A 44 -0.89 14.08 -9.85
C GLY A 44 -1.99 14.59 -8.92
N ARG A 45 -1.68 15.52 -8.00
CA ARG A 45 -2.63 16.06 -7.02
C ARG A 45 -2.43 17.54 -6.74
N PHE A 46 -3.49 18.15 -6.21
CA PHE A 46 -3.46 19.53 -5.72
C PHE A 46 -3.26 19.58 -4.20
N PHE A 47 -2.82 20.73 -3.72
CA PHE A 47 -2.60 21.00 -2.30
C PHE A 47 -3.32 22.28 -1.88
N VAL A 48 -3.76 22.36 -0.63
CA VAL A 48 -4.22 23.65 -0.08
C VAL A 48 -3.02 24.60 0.07
N SER A 49 -3.25 25.90 -0.09
CA SER A 49 -2.18 26.91 -0.09
C SER A 49 -1.35 26.92 1.20
N SER A 50 -1.97 26.62 2.35
CA SER A 50 -1.30 26.47 3.65
C SER A 50 -0.30 25.31 3.74
N ARG A 51 -0.30 24.40 2.75
CA ARG A 51 0.65 23.27 2.65
C ARG A 51 1.78 23.54 1.66
N PHE A 52 1.80 24.70 1.00
CA PHE A 52 2.91 25.06 0.13
C PHE A 52 4.15 25.35 0.98
N HIS A 53 5.30 24.79 0.60
CA HIS A 53 6.54 25.10 1.29
C HIS A 53 7.02 26.49 0.89
N GLN A 54 7.42 27.31 1.85
CA GLN A 54 7.88 28.68 1.58
C GLN A 54 9.03 28.69 0.55
N SER A 55 9.96 27.75 0.63
CA SER A 55 11.06 27.63 -0.33
C SER A 55 10.60 27.35 -1.77
N ASP A 56 9.44 26.72 -1.96
CA ASP A 56 8.85 26.51 -3.29
C ASP A 56 8.14 27.80 -3.76
N VAL A 57 7.50 28.55 -2.83
CA VAL A 57 6.89 29.86 -3.10
C VAL A 57 7.94 30.88 -3.54
N ASP A 58 9.04 30.99 -2.80
CA ASP A 58 10.13 31.93 -3.08
C ASP A 58 10.74 31.65 -4.46
N PHE A 59 11.05 30.37 -4.72
CA PHE A 59 11.61 29.92 -5.99
C PHE A 59 10.71 30.27 -7.19
N VAL A 60 9.40 30.06 -7.08
CA VAL A 60 8.46 30.40 -8.16
C VAL A 60 8.33 31.91 -8.31
N SER A 61 8.30 32.66 -7.21
CA SER A 61 8.16 34.12 -7.20
C SER A 61 9.33 34.81 -7.90
N GLU A 62 10.56 34.43 -7.55
CA GLU A 62 11.79 34.91 -8.20
C GLU A 62 11.79 34.61 -9.70
N ARG A 63 11.37 33.40 -10.08
CA ARG A 63 11.37 32.96 -11.49
C ARG A 63 10.46 33.79 -12.39
N ILE A 64 9.35 34.31 -11.87
CA ILE A 64 8.45 35.20 -12.62
C ILE A 64 8.69 36.68 -12.29
N SER A 65 9.84 37.00 -11.69
CA SER A 65 10.29 38.36 -11.37
C SER A 65 9.30 39.13 -10.50
N LEU A 66 8.64 38.45 -9.57
CA LEU A 66 7.80 39.08 -8.55
C LEU A 66 8.58 39.30 -7.26
N ASP A 67 8.26 40.40 -6.57
CA ASP A 67 8.71 40.60 -5.20
C ASP A 67 8.07 39.54 -4.28
N VAL A 68 8.90 38.76 -3.60
CA VAL A 68 8.47 37.71 -2.66
C VAL A 68 7.59 38.29 -1.55
N ASN A 69 7.84 39.54 -1.14
CA ASN A 69 7.04 40.20 -0.10
C ASN A 69 5.61 40.56 -0.57
N ALA A 70 5.39 40.63 -1.88
CA ALA A 70 4.07 40.89 -2.46
C ALA A 70 3.21 39.61 -2.59
N VAL A 71 3.75 38.45 -2.21
CA VAL A 71 3.12 37.13 -2.40
C VAL A 71 2.63 36.60 -1.05
N GLN A 72 1.31 36.53 -0.89
CA GLN A 72 0.68 36.02 0.33
C GLN A 72 -0.20 34.80 0.00
N MET A 73 0.29 33.59 0.27
CA MET A 73 -0.43 32.36 -0.09
C MET A 73 -1.75 32.16 0.67
N SER A 74 -1.94 32.84 1.81
CA SER A 74 -3.24 32.91 2.48
C SER A 74 -4.33 33.55 1.62
N GLU A 75 -3.98 34.40 0.66
CA GLU A 75 -4.95 35.01 -0.27
C GLU A 75 -5.31 34.07 -1.44
N TYR A 76 -4.51 33.02 -1.67
CA TYR A 76 -4.75 32.03 -2.72
C TYR A 76 -5.68 30.93 -2.20
N GLU A 77 -6.98 31.24 -2.13
CA GLU A 77 -8.00 30.35 -1.58
C GLU A 77 -9.37 30.48 -2.27
N GLY A 78 -10.34 29.69 -1.80
CA GLY A 78 -11.74 29.78 -2.20
C GLY A 78 -12.02 29.49 -3.68
N ARG A 79 -12.88 30.31 -4.30
CA ARG A 79 -13.37 30.10 -5.67
C ARG A 79 -12.25 30.14 -6.72
N THR A 80 -11.21 30.94 -6.49
CA THR A 80 -10.08 31.07 -7.41
C THR A 80 -9.34 29.75 -7.55
N THR A 81 -9.05 29.09 -6.43
CA THR A 81 -8.30 27.81 -6.43
C THR A 81 -9.13 26.68 -7.01
N LEU A 82 -10.44 26.67 -6.78
CA LEU A 82 -11.37 25.70 -7.38
C LEU A 82 -11.39 25.84 -8.91
N ARG A 83 -11.58 27.06 -9.43
CA ARG A 83 -11.56 27.32 -10.87
C ARG A 83 -10.22 26.93 -11.50
N HIS A 84 -9.11 27.28 -10.84
CA HIS A 84 -7.78 26.90 -11.28
C HIS A 84 -7.59 25.38 -11.35
N ARG A 85 -8.11 24.64 -10.36
CA ARG A 85 -8.08 23.17 -10.35
C ARG A 85 -8.88 22.59 -11.52
N GLU A 86 -10.09 23.08 -11.76
CA GLU A 86 -10.94 22.65 -12.88
C GLU A 86 -10.25 22.88 -14.22
N ASP A 87 -9.73 24.09 -14.44
CA ASP A 87 -9.01 24.44 -15.67
C ASP A 87 -7.78 23.54 -15.86
N MET A 88 -6.95 23.37 -14.81
CA MET A 88 -5.76 22.50 -14.88
C MET A 88 -6.11 21.05 -15.20
N LEU A 89 -7.16 20.50 -14.58
CA LEU A 89 -7.64 19.15 -14.86
C LEU A 89 -8.04 19.01 -16.34
N GLY A 90 -8.76 19.99 -16.88
CA GLY A 90 -9.11 20.06 -18.30
C GLY A 90 -7.87 20.07 -19.21
N TYR A 91 -6.88 20.91 -18.91
CA TYR A 91 -5.63 20.97 -19.70
C TYR A 91 -4.78 19.70 -19.60
N PHE A 92 -4.75 19.04 -18.44
CA PHE A 92 -4.01 17.79 -18.27
C PHE A 92 -4.78 16.56 -18.78
N GLY A 93 -6.07 16.69 -19.08
CA GLY A 93 -6.94 15.58 -19.45
C GLY A 93 -7.20 14.63 -18.29
N PHE A 94 -7.34 15.16 -17.07
CA PHE A 94 -7.65 14.39 -15.87
C PHE A 94 -9.07 14.67 -15.39
N ALA A 95 -9.74 13.65 -14.89
CA ALA A 95 -10.99 13.77 -14.15
C ALA A 95 -10.71 14.13 -12.68
N PRO A 96 -11.58 14.93 -12.03
CA PRO A 96 -11.49 15.18 -10.59
C PRO A 96 -11.71 13.89 -9.80
N PHE A 97 -11.13 13.83 -8.60
CA PHE A 97 -11.44 12.77 -7.65
C PHE A 97 -12.77 13.06 -6.97
N GLU A 98 -13.81 12.35 -7.38
CA GLU A 98 -15.17 12.47 -6.85
C GLU A 98 -15.70 11.12 -6.34
N LYS A 99 -16.93 11.10 -5.85
CA LYS A 99 -17.56 9.91 -5.26
C LYS A 99 -17.58 8.69 -6.20
N SER A 100 -17.77 8.90 -7.50
CA SER A 100 -17.72 7.83 -8.50
C SER A 100 -16.32 7.23 -8.62
N SER A 101 -15.30 8.08 -8.76
CA SER A 101 -13.89 7.70 -8.79
C SER A 101 -13.45 7.03 -7.48
N GLU A 102 -13.97 7.48 -6.34
CA GLU A 102 -13.74 6.87 -5.02
C GLU A 102 -14.28 5.44 -4.97
N GLN A 103 -15.50 5.19 -5.47
CA GLN A 103 -16.06 3.84 -5.50
C GLN A 103 -15.23 2.89 -6.38
N VAL A 104 -14.84 3.34 -7.57
CA VAL A 104 -14.00 2.55 -8.47
C VAL A 104 -12.63 2.27 -7.83
N LEU A 105 -12.04 3.25 -7.13
CA LEU A 105 -10.79 3.05 -6.39
C LEU A 105 -10.96 2.04 -5.24
N ILE A 106 -12.09 2.06 -4.52
CA ILE A 106 -12.38 1.10 -3.46
C ILE A 106 -12.42 -0.33 -4.04
N GLU A 107 -13.12 -0.53 -5.15
CA GLU A 107 -13.19 -1.83 -5.83
C GLU A 107 -11.81 -2.33 -6.26
N GLU A 108 -11.00 -1.45 -6.86
CA GLU A 108 -9.62 -1.80 -7.23
C GLU A 108 -8.75 -2.10 -6.01
N THR A 109 -8.88 -1.33 -4.93
CA THR A 109 -8.11 -1.56 -3.70
C THR A 109 -8.47 -2.91 -3.07
N HIS A 110 -9.74 -3.30 -3.10
CA HIS A 110 -10.16 -4.65 -2.70
C HIS A 110 -9.48 -5.71 -3.55
N ARG A 111 -9.52 -5.57 -4.89
CA ARG A 111 -8.86 -6.50 -5.80
C ARG A 111 -7.36 -6.61 -5.51
N LEU A 112 -6.69 -5.50 -5.24
CA LEU A 112 -5.26 -5.47 -4.89
C LEU A 112 -4.97 -6.16 -3.57
N ALA A 113 -5.81 -5.97 -2.54
CA ALA A 113 -5.65 -6.61 -1.22
C ALA A 113 -5.72 -8.15 -1.31
N TYR A 114 -6.54 -8.68 -2.22
CA TYR A 114 -6.59 -10.11 -2.51
C TYR A 114 -5.33 -10.66 -3.20
N VAL A 115 -4.65 -9.82 -3.98
CA VAL A 115 -3.44 -10.23 -4.72
C VAL A 115 -2.20 -10.11 -3.85
N GLN A 116 -2.11 -9.10 -2.98
CA GLN A 116 -0.99 -8.93 -2.07
C GLN A 116 -1.40 -8.14 -0.83
N THR A 117 -0.79 -8.49 0.31
CA THR A 117 -1.20 -7.99 1.63
C THR A 117 -0.20 -6.97 2.20
N ARG A 118 0.79 -6.53 1.41
CA ARG A 118 1.79 -5.54 1.83
C ARG A 118 1.24 -4.13 1.59
N PRO A 119 0.94 -3.32 2.64
CA PRO A 119 0.24 -2.04 2.47
C PRO A 119 0.90 -1.09 1.48
N TYR A 120 2.24 -1.02 1.47
CA TYR A 120 3.00 -0.18 0.54
C TYR A 120 2.77 -0.54 -0.93
N LEU A 121 2.74 -1.84 -1.27
CA LEU A 121 2.48 -2.29 -2.63
C LEU A 121 1.02 -2.02 -3.05
N ILE A 122 0.06 -2.09 -2.11
CA ILE A 122 -1.35 -1.77 -2.40
C ILE A 122 -1.44 -0.28 -2.71
N PHE A 123 -0.79 0.54 -1.88
CA PHE A 123 -0.73 1.98 -2.06
C PHE A 123 -0.12 2.38 -3.41
N GLU A 124 0.99 1.76 -3.81
CA GLU A 124 1.57 1.97 -5.15
C GLU A 124 0.58 1.59 -6.26
N GLY A 125 -0.11 0.46 -6.13
CA GLY A 125 -1.15 0.03 -7.05
C GLY A 125 -2.31 1.02 -7.15
N MET A 126 -2.77 1.57 -6.03
CA MET A 126 -3.81 2.60 -5.99
C MET A 126 -3.40 3.86 -6.76
N VAL A 127 -2.17 4.33 -6.56
CA VAL A 127 -1.64 5.51 -7.25
C VAL A 127 -1.49 5.23 -8.75
N ALA A 128 -0.94 4.08 -9.13
CA ALA A 128 -0.78 3.68 -10.52
C ALA A 128 -2.13 3.59 -11.24
N PHE A 129 -3.13 3.01 -10.58
CA PHE A 129 -4.50 2.90 -11.09
C PHE A 129 -5.11 4.28 -11.38
N LEU A 130 -5.02 5.22 -10.43
CA LEU A 130 -5.55 6.58 -10.63
C LEU A 130 -4.84 7.30 -11.79
N GLN A 131 -3.52 7.13 -11.92
CA GLN A 131 -2.76 7.71 -13.03
C GLN A 131 -3.17 7.12 -14.38
N GLU A 132 -3.35 5.80 -14.47
CA GLU A 132 -3.78 5.10 -15.68
C GLU A 132 -5.19 5.54 -16.10
N GLN A 133 -6.11 5.65 -15.14
CA GLN A 133 -7.47 6.12 -15.37
C GLN A 133 -7.58 7.64 -15.56
N ARG A 134 -6.46 8.37 -15.50
CA ARG A 134 -6.41 9.84 -15.58
C ARG A 134 -7.34 10.49 -14.54
N ILE A 135 -7.28 10.02 -13.30
CA ILE A 135 -8.02 10.56 -12.17
C ILE A 135 -7.05 11.29 -11.24
N GLU A 136 -7.45 12.46 -10.75
CA GLU A 136 -6.70 13.18 -9.73
C GLU A 136 -6.39 12.29 -8.52
N ILE A 137 -5.16 12.35 -8.02
CA ILE A 137 -4.78 11.63 -6.82
C ILE A 137 -5.34 12.37 -5.59
N PRO A 138 -6.13 11.72 -4.72
CA PRO A 138 -6.69 12.37 -3.54
C PRO A 138 -5.63 12.56 -2.45
N THR A 139 -6.07 13.03 -1.28
CA THR A 139 -5.18 13.20 -0.14
C THR A 139 -4.64 11.85 0.34
N TYR A 140 -3.46 11.88 0.97
CA TYR A 140 -2.91 10.70 1.65
C TYR A 140 -3.90 10.11 2.66
N GLN A 141 -4.62 10.95 3.40
CA GLN A 141 -5.61 10.48 4.37
C GLN A 141 -6.74 9.70 3.69
N THR A 142 -7.22 10.17 2.54
CA THR A 142 -8.23 9.47 1.74
C THR A 142 -7.74 8.11 1.29
N LEU A 143 -6.54 8.04 0.68
CA LEU A 143 -5.94 6.77 0.24
C LEU A 143 -5.73 5.82 1.42
N LYS A 144 -5.19 6.33 2.54
CA LYS A 144 -4.98 5.55 3.76
C LYS A 144 -6.29 4.96 4.29
N THR A 145 -7.35 5.76 4.36
CA THR A 145 -8.65 5.29 4.84
C THR A 145 -9.25 4.22 3.94
N ILE A 146 -9.11 4.32 2.62
CA ILE A 146 -9.56 3.29 1.68
C ILE A 146 -8.73 2.01 1.85
N LEU A 147 -7.41 2.15 1.95
CA LEU A 147 -6.47 1.05 2.15
C LEU A 147 -6.75 0.28 3.45
N ASP A 148 -6.87 0.99 4.58
CA ASP A 148 -7.14 0.38 5.88
C ASP A 148 -8.44 -0.43 5.84
N LYS A 149 -9.52 0.14 5.26
CA LYS A 149 -10.81 -0.54 5.10
C LYS A 149 -10.71 -1.78 4.23
N ALA A 150 -9.96 -1.71 3.12
CA ALA A 150 -9.79 -2.83 2.22
C ALA A 150 -9.05 -3.99 2.90
N LEU A 151 -8.00 -3.70 3.68
CA LEU A 151 -7.25 -4.68 4.45
C LEU A 151 -8.10 -5.31 5.56
N SER A 152 -8.82 -4.49 6.35
CA SER A 152 -9.70 -5.02 7.40
C SER A 152 -10.83 -5.88 6.84
N ASN A 153 -11.42 -5.50 5.70
CA ASN A 153 -12.43 -6.32 5.04
C ASN A 153 -11.85 -7.64 4.55
N PHE A 154 -10.65 -7.63 3.97
CA PHE A 154 -9.96 -8.84 3.55
C PHE A 154 -9.69 -9.77 4.74
N GLU A 155 -9.18 -9.26 5.86
CA GLU A 155 -8.96 -10.03 7.08
C GLU A 155 -10.26 -10.64 7.62
N TRP A 156 -11.33 -9.84 7.66
CA TRP A 156 -12.64 -10.29 8.11
C TRP A 156 -13.22 -11.40 7.21
N GLU A 157 -13.02 -11.30 5.88
CA GLU A 157 -13.45 -12.34 4.94
C GLU A 157 -12.68 -13.66 5.17
N LEU A 158 -11.37 -13.59 5.42
CA LEU A 158 -10.59 -14.78 5.77
C LEU A 158 -11.07 -15.40 7.08
N GLU A 159 -11.25 -14.58 8.13
CA GLU A 159 -11.75 -15.04 9.43
C GLU A 159 -13.14 -15.69 9.31
N SER A 160 -14.02 -15.10 8.50
CA SER A 160 -15.35 -15.65 8.23
C SER A 160 -15.28 -17.02 7.57
N ILE A 161 -14.38 -17.19 6.58
CA ILE A 161 -14.15 -18.48 5.92
C ILE A 161 -13.64 -19.52 6.93
N LEU A 162 -12.64 -19.15 7.75
CA LEU A 162 -12.06 -20.03 8.75
C LEU A 162 -13.12 -20.46 9.78
N THR A 163 -13.85 -19.51 10.35
CA THR A 163 -14.88 -19.76 11.37
C THR A 163 -16.01 -20.66 10.84
N ARG A 164 -16.38 -20.50 9.57
CA ARG A 164 -17.46 -21.27 8.95
C ARG A 164 -17.04 -22.68 8.53
N HIS A 165 -15.76 -22.90 8.22
CA HIS A 165 -15.32 -24.11 7.53
C HIS A 165 -14.27 -24.95 8.27
N LEU A 166 -13.64 -24.43 9.33
CA LEU A 166 -12.82 -25.25 10.20
C LEU A 166 -13.69 -26.06 11.15
N THR A 167 -13.41 -27.35 11.25
CA THR A 167 -13.98 -28.22 12.28
C THR A 167 -13.14 -28.17 13.55
N SER A 168 -13.69 -28.66 14.67
CA SER A 168 -12.91 -28.80 15.91
C SER A 168 -11.66 -29.67 15.73
N GLU A 169 -11.72 -30.68 14.85
CA GLU A 169 -10.56 -31.52 14.52
C GLU A 169 -9.49 -30.74 13.76
N ASP A 170 -9.90 -29.87 12.82
CA ASP A 170 -8.97 -29.01 12.07
C ASP A 170 -8.28 -28.00 13.00
N ILE A 171 -9.03 -27.40 13.93
CA ILE A 171 -8.50 -26.46 14.91
C ILE A 171 -7.48 -27.18 15.81
N LEU A 172 -7.83 -28.34 16.37
CA LEU A 172 -6.90 -29.12 17.20
C LEU A 172 -5.63 -29.52 16.43
N LEU A 173 -5.76 -29.88 15.16
CA LEU A 173 -4.61 -30.19 14.31
C LEU A 173 -3.71 -28.96 14.12
N LEU A 174 -4.29 -27.79 13.85
CA LEU A 174 -3.55 -26.53 13.69
C LEU A 174 -2.89 -26.09 14.99
N ASP A 175 -3.58 -26.23 16.13
CA ASP A 175 -3.03 -25.89 17.45
C ASP A 175 -1.83 -26.78 17.79
N GLN A 176 -1.89 -28.08 17.45
CA GLN A 176 -0.76 -29.02 17.67
C GLN A 176 0.52 -28.59 16.95
N LEU A 177 0.43 -27.92 15.80
CA LEU A 177 1.60 -27.40 15.09
C LEU A 177 2.36 -26.32 15.87
N LEU A 178 1.65 -25.63 16.77
CA LEU A 178 2.16 -24.50 17.55
C LEU A 178 2.59 -24.91 18.97
N ILE A 179 2.58 -26.21 19.29
CA ILE A 179 3.08 -26.72 20.57
C ILE A 179 4.59 -26.95 20.51
N GLU A 180 5.29 -26.78 21.64
CA GLU A 180 6.70 -27.13 21.80
C GLU A 180 6.94 -28.62 21.47
N HIS A 181 7.93 -28.92 20.63
CA HIS A 181 8.16 -30.29 20.21
C HIS A 181 8.60 -31.19 21.37
N ASN A 182 8.09 -32.42 21.42
CA ASN A 182 8.31 -33.35 22.54
C ASN A 182 9.79 -33.67 22.82
N SER A 183 10.69 -33.46 21.86
CA SER A 183 12.14 -33.59 22.07
C SER A 183 12.72 -32.65 23.12
N TYR A 184 11.99 -31.60 23.52
CA TYR A 184 12.38 -30.70 24.61
C TYR A 184 11.86 -31.19 25.98
N GLN A 185 11.06 -32.26 26.01
CA GLN A 185 10.59 -32.90 27.24
C GLN A 185 11.59 -33.94 27.77
N GLU A 186 12.70 -34.22 27.07
CA GLU A 186 13.83 -35.03 27.56
C GLU A 186 14.76 -34.19 28.46
N ASP A 187 15.24 -34.73 29.59
CA ASP A 187 16.09 -34.01 30.56
C ASP A 187 17.34 -33.35 29.94
N SER A 188 17.86 -33.95 28.86
CA SER A 188 19.00 -33.46 28.08
C SER A 188 18.73 -32.17 27.31
N ARG A 189 17.47 -31.77 27.11
CA ARG A 189 17.06 -30.61 26.29
C ARG A 189 16.04 -29.70 26.97
N ARG A 190 15.52 -30.08 28.13
CA ARG A 190 14.61 -29.25 28.96
C ARG A 190 15.19 -27.89 29.35
N HIS A 191 16.50 -27.82 29.53
CA HIS A 191 17.21 -26.61 29.97
C HIS A 191 17.52 -25.62 28.83
N LEU A 192 17.17 -25.94 27.58
CA LEU A 192 17.38 -25.04 26.44
C LEU A 192 16.43 -23.85 26.53
N THR A 193 16.99 -22.64 26.50
CA THR A 193 16.25 -21.37 26.48
C THR A 193 15.42 -21.17 25.23
N VAL A 194 15.81 -21.80 24.11
CA VAL A 194 15.07 -21.74 22.84
C VAL A 194 14.50 -23.12 22.53
N LYS A 195 13.19 -23.22 22.69
CA LYS A 195 12.41 -24.38 22.29
C LYS A 195 11.74 -24.11 20.95
N ARG A 196 11.61 -25.16 20.13
CA ARG A 196 11.06 -25.06 18.78
C ARG A 196 9.69 -25.71 18.72
N TYR A 197 8.78 -25.08 17.99
CA TYR A 197 7.44 -25.60 17.72
C TYR A 197 7.47 -26.80 16.77
N GLU A 198 6.47 -27.68 16.89
CA GLU A 198 6.27 -28.87 16.03
C GLU A 198 6.35 -28.52 14.54
N ILE A 199 5.75 -27.42 14.09
CA ILE A 199 5.77 -26.98 12.70
C ILE A 199 7.19 -26.82 12.11
N THR A 200 8.16 -26.42 12.92
CA THR A 200 9.54 -26.16 12.46
C THR A 200 10.27 -27.45 12.11
N PHE A 201 9.83 -28.61 12.61
CA PHE A 201 10.45 -29.91 12.33
C PHE A 201 10.07 -30.46 10.95
N PHE A 202 9.07 -29.88 10.29
CA PHE A 202 8.73 -30.18 8.89
C PHE A 202 9.54 -29.34 7.88
N LYS A 203 10.19 -28.26 8.31
CA LYS A 203 10.96 -27.35 7.44
C LYS A 203 12.26 -27.97 6.86
N PRO A 204 13.11 -28.68 7.62
CA PRO A 204 14.38 -29.18 7.10
C PRO A 204 14.21 -30.50 6.33
N ILE A 205 14.53 -30.48 5.03
CA ILE A 205 14.64 -31.69 4.21
C ILE A 205 16.11 -32.13 4.24
N SER A 206 16.49 -32.98 5.20
CA SER A 206 17.84 -33.58 5.23
C SER A 206 18.12 -34.32 3.93
N GLN A 207 19.32 -34.20 3.36
CA GLN A 207 19.75 -34.95 2.16
C GLN A 207 20.54 -36.23 2.50
N SER A 208 20.68 -36.57 3.79
CA SER A 208 21.39 -37.78 4.22
C SER A 208 20.76 -39.07 3.68
N MET A 209 21.61 -40.02 3.30
CA MET A 209 21.23 -41.36 2.83
C MET A 209 21.29 -42.42 3.94
N GLU A 210 21.53 -42.01 5.19
CA GLU A 210 21.44 -42.93 6.32
C GLU A 210 20.00 -43.45 6.48
N THR A 211 19.84 -44.77 6.60
CA THR A 211 18.53 -45.43 6.72
C THR A 211 17.63 -44.82 7.79
N LYS A 212 18.20 -44.39 8.93
CA LYS A 212 17.47 -43.72 10.02
C LYS A 212 16.89 -42.36 9.58
N GLN A 213 17.67 -41.57 8.85
CA GLN A 213 17.22 -40.28 8.32
C GLN A 213 16.20 -40.46 7.19
N ILE A 214 16.37 -41.47 6.33
CA ILE A 214 15.38 -41.81 5.30
C ILE A 214 14.02 -42.13 5.94
N ARG A 215 13.99 -43.03 6.94
CA ARG A 215 12.74 -43.40 7.65
C ARG A 215 12.08 -42.18 8.29
N LYS A 216 12.86 -41.31 8.94
CA LYS A 216 12.35 -40.07 9.55
C LYS A 216 11.73 -39.14 8.50
N ARG A 217 12.36 -38.96 7.34
CA ARG A 217 11.81 -38.14 6.24
C ARG A 217 10.49 -38.68 5.71
N VAL A 218 10.42 -39.99 5.46
CA VAL A 218 9.19 -40.63 4.99
C VAL A 218 8.05 -40.45 5.99
N HIS A 219 8.33 -40.66 7.28
CA HIS A 219 7.37 -40.43 8.35
C HIS A 219 6.86 -38.98 8.37
N ASN A 220 7.77 -38.00 8.35
CA ASN A 220 7.41 -36.58 8.35
C ASN A 220 6.58 -36.20 7.11
N PHE A 221 6.94 -36.71 5.93
CA PHE A 221 6.20 -36.47 4.70
C PHE A 221 4.79 -37.08 4.74
N GLN A 222 4.65 -38.30 5.27
CA GLN A 222 3.33 -38.93 5.45
C GLN A 222 2.46 -38.15 6.43
N HIS A 223 3.05 -37.60 7.49
CA HIS A 223 2.33 -36.76 8.44
C HIS A 223 1.89 -35.44 7.79
N LEU A 224 2.81 -34.71 7.16
CA LEU A 224 2.52 -33.47 6.44
C LEU A 224 1.46 -33.67 5.34
N LYS A 225 1.53 -34.76 4.58
CA LYS A 225 0.55 -35.11 3.55
C LYS A 225 -0.85 -35.29 4.13
N ARG A 226 -0.98 -35.96 5.29
CA ARG A 226 -2.27 -36.15 5.96
C ARG A 226 -2.87 -34.80 6.37
N MET A 227 -2.07 -33.98 7.03
CA MET A 227 -2.48 -32.63 7.46
C MET A 227 -2.89 -31.76 6.29
N TYR A 228 -2.08 -31.76 5.23
CA TYR A 228 -2.36 -31.01 4.01
C TYR A 228 -3.69 -31.46 3.38
N LEU A 229 -3.91 -32.76 3.22
CA LEU A 229 -5.15 -33.27 2.62
C LEU A 229 -6.39 -32.93 3.43
N GLN A 230 -6.27 -32.94 4.77
CA GLN A 230 -7.36 -32.53 5.67
C GLN A 230 -7.68 -31.04 5.54
N LEU A 231 -6.66 -30.17 5.52
CA LEU A 231 -6.83 -28.71 5.46
C LEU A 231 -7.05 -28.18 4.03
N LEU A 232 -6.79 -28.98 2.99
CA LEU A 232 -6.91 -28.60 1.59
C LEU A 232 -8.27 -28.00 1.22
N PRO A 233 -9.43 -28.51 1.69
CA PRO A 233 -10.72 -27.92 1.39
C PRO A 233 -10.85 -26.48 1.91
N VAL A 234 -10.33 -26.18 3.10
CA VAL A 234 -10.35 -24.83 3.68
C VAL A 234 -9.33 -23.94 2.96
N ALA A 235 -8.12 -24.43 2.72
CA ALA A 235 -7.09 -23.71 1.96
C ALA A 235 -7.57 -23.28 0.57
N LYS A 236 -8.29 -24.15 -0.15
CA LYS A 236 -8.90 -23.82 -1.45
C LYS A 236 -10.00 -22.74 -1.36
N ARG A 237 -10.68 -22.62 -0.23
CA ARG A 237 -11.73 -21.60 -0.01
C ARG A 237 -11.14 -20.23 0.30
N LEU A 238 -10.03 -20.19 1.04
CA LEU A 238 -9.32 -18.96 1.35
C LEU A 238 -8.81 -18.25 0.09
N LYS A 239 -8.53 -19.01 -0.99
CA LYS A 239 -8.07 -18.47 -2.28
C LYS A 239 -6.93 -17.46 -2.14
N LEU A 240 -6.03 -17.70 -1.19
CA LEU A 240 -4.87 -16.83 -0.96
C LEU A 240 -4.00 -16.82 -2.21
N SER A 241 -3.53 -15.63 -2.59
CA SER A 241 -2.56 -15.51 -3.66
C SER A 241 -1.21 -16.09 -3.23
N ASP A 242 -0.37 -16.42 -4.22
CA ASP A 242 1.01 -16.86 -3.99
C ASP A 242 1.85 -15.82 -3.25
N ALA A 243 1.48 -14.53 -3.32
CA ALA A 243 2.16 -13.45 -2.60
C ALA A 243 1.68 -13.30 -1.15
N THR A 244 0.41 -13.62 -0.88
CA THR A 244 -0.19 -13.55 0.46
C THR A 244 0.23 -14.73 1.34
N ILE A 245 0.49 -15.91 0.76
CA ILE A 245 0.94 -17.09 1.51
C ILE A 245 2.27 -16.82 2.27
N PRO A 246 3.35 -16.32 1.63
CA PRO A 246 4.60 -15.97 2.32
C PRO A 246 4.40 -14.90 3.40
N PHE A 247 3.54 -13.91 3.17
CA PHE A 247 3.27 -12.84 4.12
C PHE A 247 2.74 -13.39 5.46
N TYR A 248 1.71 -14.25 5.42
CA TYR A 248 1.21 -14.88 6.64
C TYR A 248 2.19 -15.91 7.22
N ALA A 249 2.96 -16.61 6.37
CA ALA A 249 3.99 -17.52 6.85
C ALA A 249 5.11 -16.80 7.63
N GLU A 250 5.56 -15.64 7.16
CA GLU A 250 6.50 -14.78 7.87
C GLU A 250 5.94 -14.29 9.21
N TYR A 251 4.65 -13.94 9.25
CA TYR A 251 3.98 -13.53 10.49
C TYR A 251 4.00 -14.62 11.57
N VAL A 252 3.78 -15.89 11.19
CA VAL A 252 3.82 -17.02 12.14
C VAL A 252 5.25 -17.38 12.56
N ILE A 253 6.26 -17.11 11.72
CA ILE A 253 7.67 -17.43 12.02
C ILE A 253 8.32 -16.37 12.90
N ASN A 254 7.93 -15.11 12.74
CA ASN A 254 8.55 -13.96 13.41
C ASN A 254 7.83 -13.54 14.71
N ASN A 255 6.64 -14.08 14.98
CA ASN A 255 5.96 -13.98 16.28
C ASN A 255 6.22 -15.24 17.12
#